data_AF-A0A929T2B3-F1
#
_entry.id   AF-A0A929T2B3-F1
#
_cell.length_a   1.000
_cell.length_b   1.000
_cell.length_c   1.000
_cell.angle_alpha   90.00
_cell.angle_beta   90.00
_cell.angle_gamma   90.00
#
_symmetry.space_group_name_H-M   'P 1'
#
loop_
_entity.id
_entity.type
_entity.pdbx_description
1 polymer ?
#
loop_
_entity_poly.entity_id
_entity_poly.type
_entity_poly.pdbx_seq_one_letter_code
_entity_poly.pdbx_strand_id
1 'polypeptide(L)'
;MATDYKEIAARYLDEVVRTAQELIRIPSMSFEEKEVAEYIAGKMRELEYDEVVTDDYGSVFGRMKGSGGGSSVTLNCHMDTVDEGDPASWKYPPFSGEVAEGRGWGRGASDTKGTI
;
A
#
# COMPACT_ATOMS: atom_id res chain seq x y z
N MET A 1 -23.21 -14.96 -14.15
CA MET A 1 -22.88 -13.61 -14.64
C MET A 1 -21.37 -13.47 -14.54
N ALA A 2 -20.68 -13.05 -15.60
CA ALA A 2 -19.24 -12.82 -15.52
C ALA A 2 -18.99 -11.63 -14.59
N THR A 3 -18.03 -11.75 -13.67
CA THR A 3 -17.64 -10.66 -12.79
C THR A 3 -16.99 -9.55 -13.63
N ASP A 4 -17.55 -8.33 -13.60
CA ASP A 4 -16.89 -7.17 -14.20
C ASP A 4 -15.92 -6.55 -13.20
N TYR A 5 -14.63 -6.84 -13.38
CA TYR A 5 -13.58 -6.33 -12.52
C TYR A 5 -13.43 -4.80 -12.60
N LYS A 6 -13.84 -4.14 -13.68
CA LYS A 6 -13.79 -2.67 -13.81
C LYS A 6 -14.82 -2.01 -12.92
N GLU A 7 -16.03 -2.56 -12.85
CA GLU A 7 -17.07 -2.07 -11.94
C GLU A 7 -16.71 -2.27 -10.48
N ILE A 8 -16.06 -3.40 -10.15
CA ILE A 8 -15.53 -3.64 -8.81
C ILE A 8 -14.44 -2.61 -8.49
N ALA A 9 -13.44 -2.45 -9.36
CA ALA A 9 -12.36 -1.50 -9.14
C ALA A 9 -12.87 -0.05 -8.97
N ALA A 10 -13.84 0.36 -9.79
CA ALA A 10 -14.45 1.69 -9.69
C ALA A 10 -15.14 1.94 -8.34
N ARG A 11 -15.73 0.90 -7.74
CA ARG A 11 -16.41 0.98 -6.44
C ARG A 11 -15.46 1.24 -5.28
N TYR A 12 -14.25 0.70 -5.36
CA TYR A 12 -13.24 0.81 -4.31
C TYR A 12 -12.20 1.92 -4.57
N LEU A 13 -12.33 2.67 -5.67
CA LEU A 13 -11.32 3.65 -6.10
C LEU A 13 -10.97 4.65 -4.99
N ASP A 14 -11.97 5.23 -4.33
CA ASP A 14 -11.74 6.22 -3.27
C ASP A 14 -11.02 5.61 -2.05
N GLU A 15 -11.27 4.35 -1.75
CA GLU A 15 -10.62 3.62 -0.66
C GLU A 15 -9.17 3.25 -1.00
N VAL A 16 -8.93 2.82 -2.24
CA VAL A 16 -7.58 2.57 -2.77
C VAL A 16 -6.76 3.85 -2.75
N VAL A 17 -7.32 4.96 -3.24
CA VAL A 17 -6.64 6.27 -3.23
C VAL A 17 -6.34 6.70 -1.80
N ARG A 18 -7.32 6.62 -0.89
CA ARG A 18 -7.11 6.96 0.53
C ARG A 18 -6.02 6.11 1.17
N THR A 19 -6.02 4.80 0.94
CA THR A 19 -5.01 3.88 1.49
C THR A 19 -3.62 4.23 0.97
N ALA A 20 -3.48 4.54 -0.33
CA ALA A 20 -2.22 5.00 -0.90
C ALA A 20 -1.75 6.34 -0.28
N GLN A 21 -2.66 7.30 -0.05
CA GLN A 21 -2.32 8.55 0.63
C GLN A 21 -1.85 8.30 2.08
N GLU A 22 -2.51 7.41 2.80
CA GLU A 22 -2.15 7.03 4.18
C GLU A 22 -0.78 6.36 4.24
N LEU A 23 -0.48 5.44 3.33
CA LEU A 23 0.85 4.84 3.21
C LEU A 23 1.94 5.88 2.91
N ILE A 24 1.69 6.82 1.98
CA ILE A 24 2.64 7.89 1.62
C ILE A 24 2.93 8.79 2.83
N ARG A 25 1.94 9.02 3.69
CA ARG A 25 2.07 9.88 4.88
C ARG A 25 2.93 9.29 5.98
N ILE A 26 3.19 7.98 5.96
CA ILE A 26 4.06 7.31 6.92
C ILE A 26 5.47 7.27 6.31
N PRO A 27 6.45 8.08 6.75
CA PRO A 27 7.82 7.95 6.28
C PRO A 27 8.35 6.54 6.61
N SER A 28 8.99 5.89 5.66
CA SER A 28 9.47 4.52 5.83
C SER A 28 10.76 4.31 5.04
N MET A 29 11.81 5.04 5.39
CA MET A 29 13.11 4.79 4.78
C MET A 29 13.59 3.38 5.12
N SER A 30 14.51 2.83 4.31
CA SER A 30 15.07 1.51 4.60
C SER A 30 15.62 1.45 6.03
N PHE A 31 15.27 0.40 6.77
CA PHE A 31 15.50 0.21 8.22
C PHE A 31 14.61 1.01 9.18
N GLU A 32 13.62 1.76 8.68
CA GLU A 32 12.64 2.55 9.45
C GLU A 32 11.19 2.13 9.15
N GLU A 33 10.96 0.90 8.70
CA GLU A 33 9.68 0.44 8.14
C GLU A 33 8.64 0.05 9.21
N LYS A 34 8.98 0.10 10.49
CA LYS A 34 8.14 -0.44 11.57
C LYS A 34 6.71 0.11 11.53
N GLU A 35 6.56 1.42 11.41
CA GLU A 35 5.24 2.08 11.44
C GLU A 35 4.41 1.71 10.20
N VAL A 36 5.02 1.66 9.01
CA VAL A 36 4.31 1.26 7.78
C VAL A 36 3.96 -0.23 7.79
N ALA A 37 4.80 -1.09 8.37
CA ALA A 37 4.52 -2.51 8.54
C ALA A 37 3.31 -2.72 9.48
N GLU A 38 3.26 -2.00 10.60
CA GLU A 38 2.13 -2.02 11.53
C GLU A 38 0.83 -1.56 10.86
N TYR A 39 0.91 -0.49 10.06
CA TYR A 39 -0.22 0.00 9.26
C TYR A 39 -0.71 -1.04 8.24
N ILE A 40 0.19 -1.63 7.44
CA ILE A 40 -0.16 -2.65 6.43
C ILE A 40 -0.81 -3.87 7.11
N ALA A 41 -0.24 -4.35 8.21
CA ALA A 41 -0.82 -5.45 8.97
C ALA A 41 -2.21 -5.10 9.54
N GLY A 42 -2.40 -3.85 9.99
CA GLY A 42 -3.71 -3.33 10.41
C GLY A 42 -4.73 -3.34 9.27
N LYS A 43 -4.33 -2.81 8.09
CA LYS A 43 -5.19 -2.76 6.90
C LYS A 43 -5.57 -4.14 6.40
N MET A 44 -4.65 -5.11 6.38
CA MET A 44 -4.96 -6.51 6.02
C MET A 44 -5.99 -7.13 6.98
N ARG A 45 -5.93 -6.82 8.28
CA ARG A 45 -6.92 -7.29 9.25
C ARG A 45 -8.28 -6.62 9.06
N GLU A 46 -8.31 -5.33 8.74
CA GLU A 46 -9.53 -4.59 8.39
C GLU A 46 -10.20 -5.17 7.15
N LEU A 47 -9.41 -5.58 6.16
CA LEU A 47 -9.86 -6.27 4.93
C LEU A 47 -10.20 -7.76 5.14
N GLU A 48 -10.21 -8.23 6.38
CA GLU A 48 -10.62 -9.59 6.77
C GLU A 48 -9.78 -10.70 6.12
N TYR A 49 -8.48 -10.49 5.94
CA TYR A 49 -7.56 -11.58 5.57
C TYR A 49 -7.63 -12.72 6.60
N ASP A 50 -7.61 -13.98 6.13
CA ASP A 50 -7.68 -15.17 7.00
C ASP A 50 -6.52 -15.26 7.99
N GLU A 51 -5.36 -14.73 7.60
CA GLU A 51 -4.13 -14.76 8.38
C GLU A 51 -3.27 -13.54 8.05
N VAL A 52 -2.76 -12.88 9.10
CA VAL A 52 -1.85 -11.74 9.00
C VAL A 52 -0.71 -11.94 10.00
N VAL A 53 0.50 -12.09 9.47
CA VAL A 53 1.72 -12.36 10.25
C VAL A 53 2.78 -11.34 9.87
N THR A 54 3.53 -10.86 10.86
CA THR A 54 4.76 -10.10 10.65
C THR A 54 5.91 -10.97 11.13
N ASP A 55 6.94 -11.18 10.30
CA ASP A 55 8.10 -11.98 10.69
C ASP A 55 9.10 -11.19 11.55
N ASP A 56 10.16 -11.87 12.01
CA ASP A 56 11.20 -11.28 12.85
C ASP A 56 12.01 -10.18 12.13
N TYR A 57 11.91 -10.09 10.80
CA TYR A 57 12.57 -9.09 9.96
C TYR A 57 11.65 -7.91 9.60
N GLY A 58 10.39 -7.92 10.05
CA GLY A 58 9.42 -6.86 9.79
C GLY A 58 8.62 -7.02 8.49
N SER A 59 8.78 -8.12 7.76
CA SER A 59 7.98 -8.40 6.55
C SER A 59 6.56 -8.79 6.93
N VAL A 60 5.57 -8.21 6.26
CA VAL A 60 4.15 -8.46 6.51
C VAL A 60 3.59 -9.43 5.47
N PHE A 61 2.99 -10.51 5.95
CA PHE A 61 2.35 -11.54 5.13
C PHE A 61 0.86 -11.58 5.42
N GLY A 62 0.05 -11.42 4.38
CA GLY A 62 -1.39 -11.62 4.40
C GLY A 62 -1.76 -12.82 3.55
N ARG A 63 -2.66 -13.68 4.05
CA ARG A 63 -3.21 -14.80 3.27
C ARG A 63 -4.73 -14.75 3.23
N MET A 64 -5.28 -14.90 2.03
CA MET A 64 -6.70 -15.23 1.79
C MET A 64 -6.79 -16.64 1.19
N LYS A 65 -7.65 -17.50 1.76
CA LYS A 65 -7.85 -18.86 1.29
C LYS A 65 -8.75 -18.87 0.06
N GLY A 66 -8.19 -19.27 -1.08
CA GLY A 66 -8.97 -19.54 -2.28
C GLY A 66 -9.89 -20.74 -2.10
N SER A 67 -11.03 -20.74 -2.80
CA SER A 67 -12.02 -21.83 -2.80
C SER A 67 -11.94 -22.75 -4.02
N GLY A 68 -11.14 -22.42 -5.03
CA GLY A 68 -11.17 -23.04 -6.35
C GLY A 68 -10.27 -24.26 -6.56
N GLY A 69 -9.51 -24.70 -5.56
CA GLY A 69 -8.62 -25.88 -5.65
C GLY A 69 -7.46 -25.77 -6.66
N GLY A 70 -7.24 -24.58 -7.24
CA GLY A 70 -6.14 -24.29 -8.17
C GLY A 70 -4.86 -23.82 -7.46
N SER A 71 -3.91 -23.33 -8.25
CA SER A 71 -2.65 -22.77 -7.75
C SER A 71 -2.84 -21.48 -6.95
N SER A 72 -2.03 -21.30 -5.90
CA SER A 72 -1.93 -20.04 -5.17
C SER A 72 -1.19 -18.97 -6.00
N VAL A 73 -1.52 -17.70 -5.77
CA VAL A 73 -0.81 -16.54 -6.32
C VAL A 73 -0.32 -15.68 -5.16
N THR A 74 0.93 -15.21 -5.25
CA THR A 74 1.52 -14.27 -4.29
C THR A 74 1.74 -12.93 -4.97
N LEU A 75 1.22 -11.87 -4.36
CA LEU A 75 1.57 -10.50 -4.70
C LEU A 75 2.68 -10.04 -3.74
N ASN A 76 3.72 -9.40 -4.25
CA ASN A 76 4.88 -8.99 -3.48
C ASN A 76 5.27 -7.56 -3.83
N CYS A 77 5.46 -6.72 -2.80
CA CYS A 77 5.86 -5.33 -2.90
C CYS A 77 6.90 -5.03 -1.81
N HIS A 78 7.60 -3.91 -1.93
CA HIS A 78 8.45 -3.38 -0.85
C HIS A 78 7.77 -2.17 -0.20
N MET A 79 7.93 -1.98 1.10
CA MET A 79 7.25 -0.89 1.83
C MET A 79 8.18 0.28 2.14
N ASP A 80 9.48 0.09 1.96
CA ASP A 80 10.46 1.12 2.19
C ASP A 80 10.48 2.15 1.05
N THR A 81 11.08 3.30 1.33
CA THR A 81 11.24 4.37 0.36
C THR A 81 12.65 4.92 0.43
N VAL A 82 13.16 5.42 -0.69
CA VAL A 82 14.37 6.24 -0.68
C VAL A 82 14.12 7.61 -0.03
N ASP A 83 15.21 8.28 0.37
CA ASP A 83 15.21 9.66 0.87
C ASP A 83 14.42 10.62 -0.05
N GLU A 84 13.72 11.58 0.56
CA GLU A 84 12.94 12.58 -0.18
C GLU A 84 13.80 13.56 -0.98
N GLY A 85 15.10 13.67 -0.70
CA GLY A 85 15.98 14.69 -1.24
C GLY A 85 15.69 16.06 -0.62
N ASP A 86 15.92 17.12 -1.39
CA ASP A 86 15.64 18.49 -0.92
C ASP A 86 14.13 18.78 -0.87
N PRO A 87 13.52 19.02 0.30
CA PRO A 87 12.09 19.31 0.43
C PRO A 87 11.64 20.55 -0.36
N ALA A 88 12.53 21.52 -0.59
CA ALA A 88 12.20 22.73 -1.36
C ALA A 88 12.03 22.47 -2.86
N SER A 89 12.55 21.34 -3.35
CA SER A 89 12.40 20.91 -4.75
C SER A 89 11.05 20.24 -5.02
N TRP A 90 10.25 19.98 -3.98
CA TRP A 90 8.94 19.33 -4.12
C TRP A 90 7.82 20.33 -4.36
N LYS A 91 6.95 20.03 -5.33
CA LYS A 91 5.71 20.80 -5.57
C LYS A 91 4.69 20.66 -4.42
N TYR A 92 4.61 19.48 -3.84
CA TYR A 92 3.81 19.14 -2.66
C TYR A 92 4.71 18.41 -1.66
N PRO A 93 4.56 18.61 -0.33
CA PRO A 93 5.47 17.98 0.64
C PRO A 93 5.59 16.47 0.41
N PRO A 94 6.79 15.88 0.51
CA PRO A 94 7.06 14.51 0.08
C PRO A 94 6.18 13.47 0.77
N PHE A 95 5.81 13.70 2.03
CA PHE A 95 4.97 12.79 2.82
C PHE A 95 3.54 13.34 3.01
N SER A 96 3.06 14.23 2.14
CA SER A 96 1.68 14.76 2.24
C SER A 96 0.61 13.77 1.79
N GLY A 97 0.93 12.92 0.81
CA GLY A 97 -0.05 12.12 0.10
C GLY A 97 -1.07 12.99 -0.64
N GLU A 98 -0.66 14.14 -1.19
CA GLU A 98 -1.57 15.05 -1.88
C GLU A 98 -2.16 14.42 -3.15
N VAL A 99 -3.44 14.65 -3.44
CA VAL A 99 -4.06 14.25 -4.71
C VAL A 99 -4.43 15.50 -5.49
N ALA A 100 -3.68 15.77 -6.55
CA ALA A 100 -3.83 16.98 -7.35
C ALA A 100 -3.54 16.69 -8.82
N GLU A 101 -4.22 17.40 -9.71
CA GLU A 101 -4.04 17.29 -11.17
C GLU A 101 -4.25 15.85 -11.70
N GLY A 102 -5.17 15.11 -11.06
CA GLY A 102 -5.48 13.71 -11.40
C GLY A 102 -4.37 12.72 -11.03
N ARG A 103 -3.49 13.08 -10.10
CA ARG A 103 -2.34 12.26 -9.67
C ARG A 103 -2.21 12.25 -8.14
N GLY A 104 -1.73 11.14 -7.59
CA GLY A 104 -1.23 11.07 -6.22
C GLY A 104 0.24 11.52 -6.18
N TRP A 105 0.57 12.40 -5.25
CA TRP A 105 1.89 12.98 -5.08
C TRP A 105 2.50 12.57 -3.74
N GLY A 106 3.78 12.22 -3.78
CA GLY A 106 4.60 11.98 -2.60
C GLY A 106 5.71 10.95 -2.83
N ARG A 107 6.65 10.89 -1.90
CA ARG A 107 7.70 9.87 -1.87
C ARG A 107 7.04 8.50 -1.64
N GLY A 108 7.41 7.55 -2.48
CA GLY A 108 6.84 6.21 -2.46
C GLY A 108 5.56 6.06 -3.28
N ALA A 109 4.95 7.14 -3.78
CA ALA A 109 3.65 7.07 -4.48
C ALA A 109 3.64 6.09 -5.65
N SER A 110 4.70 6.10 -6.47
CA SER A 110 4.88 5.13 -7.56
C SER A 110 5.72 3.90 -7.19
N ASP A 111 6.58 4.01 -6.17
CA ASP A 111 7.61 3.02 -5.84
C ASP A 111 7.70 2.83 -4.31
N THR A 112 6.91 1.95 -3.71
CA THR A 112 5.79 1.18 -4.34
C THR A 112 4.45 1.33 -3.62
N LYS A 113 4.31 2.33 -2.76
CA LYS A 113 3.15 2.49 -1.86
C LYS A 113 1.80 2.61 -2.57
N GLY A 114 1.76 3.11 -3.80
CA GLY A 114 0.52 3.16 -4.59
C GLY A 114 0.06 1.80 -5.14
N THR A 115 0.91 0.76 -5.08
CA THR A 115 0.62 -0.59 -5.58
C THR A 115 0.53 -1.65 -4.49
N ILE A 116 0.87 -1.30 -3.24
CA ILE A 116 0.62 -2.12 -2.04
C ILE A 116 -0.88 -2.15 -1.77
#